data_AF-A0A938C1V7-F1
#
_entry.id   AF-A0A938C1V7-F1
#
_cell.length_a   1.000
_cell.length_b   1.000
_cell.length_c   1.000
_cell.angle_alpha   90.00
_cell.angle_beta   90.00
_cell.angle_gamma   90.00
#
_symmetry.space_group_name_H-M   'P 1'
#
loop_
_entity.id
_entity.type
_entity.pdbx_description
1 polymer ?
#
loop_
_entity_poly.entity_id
_entity_poly.type
_entity_poly.pdbx_seq_one_letter_code
_entity_poly.pdbx_strand_id
1 'polypeptide(L)' 'MNWGGAAEFFAMGGHGAFVWGSYAVSALCIALEAWLVARRNRRARAA' A
#
# COMPACT_ATOMS: atom_id res chain seq x y z
N MET A 1 -14.35 22.79 15.92
CA MET A 1 -13.85 21.78 14.96
C MET A 1 -14.09 20.41 15.56
N ASN A 2 -15.19 19.76 15.17
CA ASN A 2 -15.49 18.40 15.60
C ASN A 2 -14.77 17.48 14.62
N TRP A 3 -13.61 16.94 15.01
CA TRP A 3 -12.92 15.92 14.22
C TRP A 3 -13.76 14.65 14.30
N GLY A 4 -14.58 14.41 13.27
CA GLY A 4 -15.25 13.14 13.09
C GLY A 4 -14.21 12.05 13.12
N GLY A 5 -14.35 11.09 14.04
CA GLY A 5 -13.24 10.26 14.51
C GLY A 5 -12.54 9.46 13.41
N ALA A 6 -11.50 8.70 13.78
CA ALA A 6 -10.80 7.83 12.82
C ALA A 6 -11.75 6.93 12.00
N ALA A 7 -12.86 6.49 12.60
CA ALA A 7 -13.90 5.71 11.92
C ALA A 7 -14.55 6.46 10.73
N GLU A 8 -14.82 7.76 10.82
CA GLU A 8 -15.36 8.56 9.72
C GLU A 8 -14.33 8.79 8.61
N PHE A 9 -13.05 8.89 8.97
CA PHE A 9 -11.95 8.99 8.02
C PHE A 9 -11.75 7.68 7.22
N PHE A 10 -11.90 6.51 7.86
CA PHE A 10 -11.88 5.23 7.17
C PHE A 10 -13.17 4.94 6.42
N ALA A 11 -14.32 5.43 6.92
CA ALA A 11 -15.60 5.27 6.26
C ALA A 11 -15.75 6.21 5.05
N MET A 12 -15.08 7.39 5.04
CA MET A 12 -15.05 8.37 3.94
C MET A 12 -16.43 8.52 3.25
N GLY A 13 -17.51 8.59 4.05
CA GLY A 13 -18.88 8.71 3.55
C GLY A 13 -19.36 7.59 2.60
N GLY A 14 -18.73 6.41 2.60
CA GLY A 14 -19.02 5.28 1.71
C GLY A 14 -17.94 4.97 0.67
N HIS A 15 -16.97 5.87 0.45
CA HIS A 15 -15.89 5.68 -0.54
C HIS A 15 -14.57 5.13 0.04
N GLY A 16 -14.50 4.96 1.36
CA GLY A 16 -13.27 4.52 2.03
C GLY A 16 -12.73 3.19 1.49
N ALA A 17 -13.61 2.24 1.17
CA ALA A 17 -13.21 0.95 0.59
C ALA A 17 -12.44 1.10 -0.73
N PHE A 18 -12.87 2.00 -1.62
CA PHE A 18 -12.19 2.26 -2.89
C PHE A 18 -10.84 2.96 -2.68
N VAL A 19 -10.79 3.97 -1.82
CA VAL A 19 -9.58 4.75 -1.55
C VAL A 19 -8.52 3.84 -0.91
N TRP A 20 -8.85 3.21 0.21
CA TRP A 20 -7.94 2.32 0.92
C TRP A 20 -7.57 1.08 0.10
N GLY A 21 -8.52 0.54 -0.67
CA GLY A 21 -8.24 -0.54 -1.62
C GLY A 21 -7.21 -0.14 -2.69
N SER A 22 -7.34 1.05 -3.27
CA SER A 22 -6.38 1.56 -4.26
C SER A 22 -5.00 1.77 -3.65
N TYR A 23 -4.91 2.34 -2.44
CA TYR A 23 -3.65 2.49 -1.72
C TYR A 23 -3.01 1.13 -1.40
N ALA A 24 -3.80 0.15 -0.98
CA ALA A 24 -3.31 -1.20 -0.71
C ALA A 24 -2.74 -1.88 -1.97
N VAL A 25 -3.43 -1.74 -3.11
CA VAL A 25 -2.95 -2.26 -4.40
C VAL A 25 -1.64 -1.57 -4.80
N SER A 26 -1.56 -0.24 -4.72
CA SER A 26 -0.33 0.49 -5.02
C SER A 26 0.83 0.09 -4.10
N ALA A 27 0.58 -0.03 -2.80
CA ALA A 27 1.58 -0.49 -1.84
C ALA A 27 2.06 -1.92 -2.14
N LEU A 28 1.16 -2.81 -2.56
CA LEU A 28 1.50 -4.16 -2.99
C LEU A 28 2.40 -4.15 -4.22
N CYS A 29 2.09 -3.34 -5.24
CA CYS A 29 2.93 -3.21 -6.43
C CYS A 29 4.36 -2.78 -6.08
N ILE A 30 4.50 -1.73 -5.26
CA ILE A 30 5.81 -1.23 -4.81
C ILE A 30 6.58 -2.31 -4.02
N ALA A 31 5.90 -3.02 -3.13
CA ALA A 31 6.51 -4.09 -2.35
C ALA A 31 7.00 -5.25 -3.24
N LEU A 32 6.23 -5.61 -4.27
CA LEU A 32 6.61 -6.63 -5.24
C LEU A 32 7.81 -6.20 -6.08
N GLU A 33 7.85 -4.96 -6.55
CA GLU A 33 9.00 -4.42 -7.29
C GLU A 33 10.27 -4.44 -6.42
N ALA A 34 10.17 -3.95 -5.18
CA ALA A 34 11.27 -3.97 -4.22
C ALA A 34 11.76 -5.40 -3.95
N TRP A 35 10.84 -6.36 -3.80
CA TRP A 35 11.17 -7.76 -3.60
C TRP A 35 11.87 -8.38 -4.82
N LEU A 36 11.38 -8.11 -6.03
CA LEU A 36 11.99 -8.60 -7.27
C LEU A 36 13.40 -8.03 -7.45
N VAL A 37 13.60 -6.74 -7.20
CA VAL A 37 14.92 -6.09 -7.23
C VAL A 37 15.84 -6.71 -6.19
N ALA A 38 15.38 -6.88 -4.95
CA ALA A 38 16.18 -7.50 -3.89
C ALA A 38 16.58 -8.94 -4.25
N ARG A 39 15.66 -9.73 -4.82
CA ARG A 39 15.93 -11.10 -5.29
C ARG A 39 16.97 -11.12 -6.42
N ARG A 40 16.88 -10.22 -7.40
CA ARG A 40 17.86 -10.10 -8.49
C ARG A 40 19.22 -9.68 -7.96
N ASN A 41 19.28 -8.72 -7.05
CA ASN A 41 20.53 -8.26 -6.44
C ASN A 41 21.23 -9.38 -5.66
N ARG A 42 20.48 -10.21 -4.93
CA ARG A 42 21.04 -11.37 -4.24
C ARG A 42 21.65 -12.38 -5.22
N ARG A 43 20.99 -12.63 -6.35
CA ARG A 43 21.51 -13.53 -7.40
C ARG A 43 22.77 -12.97 -8.06
N ALA A 44 22.77 -11.68 -8.39
CA ALA A 44 23.93 -11.03 -9.00
C ALA A 44 25.15 -10.96 -8.08
N ARG A 45 24.94 -10.92 -6.76
CA ARG A 45 26.03 -10.93 -5.75
C ARG A 45 26.53 -12.34 -5.41
N ALA A 46 25.78 -13.38 -5.78
CA ALA A 46 26.14 -14.78 -5.51
C ALA A 46 26.82 -15.47 -6.71
N ALA A 47 26.91 -14.78 -7.85
CA ALA A 47 27.66 -15.18 -9.04
C ALA A 47 29.02 -14.44 -9.05
#